data_AF-A0A3D6BV98-F1
#
_entry.id   AF-A0A3D6BV98-F1
#
_cell.length_a   1.000
_cell.length_b   1.000
_cell.length_c   1.000
_cell.angle_alpha   90.00
_cell.angle_beta   90.00
_cell.angle_gamma   90.00
#
_symmetry.space_group_name_H-M   'P 1'
#
loop_
_entity.id
_entity.type
_entity.pdbx_description
1 polymer ?
#
loop_
_entity_poly.entity_id
_entity_poly.type
_entity_poly.pdbx_seq_one_letter_code
_entity_poly.pdbx_strand_id
1 'polypeptide(L)'
;MAVLIDPDKMTIKMASQFIGKINQSLATHIFVGGSTVADFATEQLVSVIKKNTHLPIILFPGDVSQITGQADALLFLSLISGRNPEYLIGKQVASVSKLRQMHLEVIPT
;
A
#
# COMPACT_ATOMS: atom_id res chain seq x y z
N MET A 1 7.19 -10.18 -10.83
CA MET A 1 6.51 -9.00 -11.42
C MET A 1 5.51 -8.46 -10.40
N ALA A 2 5.36 -7.15 -10.26
CA ALA A 2 4.38 -6.56 -9.33
C ALA A 2 3.37 -5.71 -10.10
N VAL A 3 2.16 -5.56 -9.55
CA VAL A 3 1.12 -4.66 -10.07
C VAL A 3 0.81 -3.63 -9.00
N LEU A 4 0.83 -2.34 -9.36
CA LEU A 4 0.44 -1.25 -8.47
C LEU A 4 -1.04 -0.91 -8.68
N ILE A 5 -1.79 -0.87 -7.58
CA ILE A 5 -3.21 -0.52 -7.55
C ILE A 5 -3.37 0.78 -6.74
N ASP A 6 -3.90 1.79 -7.39
CA ASP A 6 -4.19 3.09 -6.78
C ASP A 6 -5.58 3.06 -6.10
N PRO A 7 -5.68 3.25 -4.77
CA PRO A 7 -6.95 3.26 -4.06
C PRO A 7 -7.93 4.33 -4.54
N ASP A 8 -7.45 5.45 -5.08
CA ASP A 8 -8.32 6.53 -5.57
C ASP A 8 -9.02 6.15 -6.89
N LYS A 9 -8.39 5.25 -7.67
CA LYS A 9 -8.88 4.87 -9.00
C LYS A 9 -9.60 3.53 -9.02
N MET A 10 -9.61 2.80 -7.91
CA MET A 10 -10.14 1.45 -7.84
C MET A 10 -11.38 1.38 -6.95
N THR A 11 -12.52 1.08 -7.56
CA THR A 11 -13.75 0.79 -6.78
C THR A 11 -13.74 -0.64 -6.27
N ILE A 12 -14.39 -0.86 -5.11
CA ILE A 12 -14.50 -2.19 -4.48
C ILE A 12 -15.14 -3.23 -5.42
N LYS A 13 -16.14 -2.82 -6.22
CA LYS A 13 -16.80 -3.71 -7.18
C LYS A 13 -15.85 -4.15 -8.31
N MET A 14 -14.98 -3.24 -8.77
CA MET A 14 -13.99 -3.53 -9.81
C MET A 14 -12.82 -4.35 -9.26
N ALA A 15 -12.45 -4.14 -7.99
CA ALA A 15 -11.31 -4.79 -7.36
C ALA A 15 -11.38 -6.32 -7.48
N SER A 16 -12.51 -6.96 -7.14
CA SER A 16 -12.62 -8.42 -7.23
C SER A 16 -12.41 -8.96 -8.65
N GLN A 17 -12.99 -8.31 -9.66
CA GLN A 17 -12.79 -8.71 -11.06
C GLN A 17 -11.36 -8.50 -11.51
N PHE A 18 -10.73 -7.40 -11.09
CA PHE A 18 -9.35 -7.07 -11.42
C PHE A 18 -8.37 -8.06 -10.78
N ILE A 19 -8.57 -8.42 -9.51
CA ILE A 19 -7.76 -9.43 -8.81
C ILE A 19 -7.90 -10.81 -9.49
N GLY A 20 -9.09 -11.18 -9.96
CA GLY A 20 -9.28 -12.40 -10.74
C GLY A 20 -8.38 -12.47 -11.98
N LYS A 21 -8.14 -11.35 -12.67
CA LYS A 21 -7.20 -11.26 -13.80
C LYS A 21 -5.74 -11.31 -13.33
N ILE A 22 -5.41 -10.66 -12.22
CA ILE A 22 -4.05 -10.68 -11.65
C ILE A 22 -3.66 -12.11 -11.26
N ASN A 23 -4.57 -12.88 -10.66
CA ASN A 23 -4.31 -14.26 -10.27
C ASN A 23 -4.01 -15.19 -11.46
N GLN A 24 -4.42 -14.81 -12.67
CA GLN A 24 -4.12 -15.55 -13.91
C GLN A 24 -2.84 -15.06 -14.60
N SER A 25 -2.17 -14.05 -14.03
CA SER A 25 -0.95 -13.45 -14.57
C SER A 25 0.30 -13.96 -13.85
N LEU A 26 1.48 -13.55 -14.32
CA LEU A 26 2.77 -13.82 -13.67
C LEU A 26 3.10 -12.83 -12.53
N ALA A 27 2.10 -12.08 -12.05
CA ALA A 27 2.27 -11.19 -10.92
C ALA A 27 2.54 -12.01 -9.65
N THR A 28 3.58 -11.59 -8.93
CA THR A 28 4.06 -12.22 -7.69
C THR A 28 3.67 -11.39 -6.46
N HIS A 29 3.41 -10.09 -6.65
CA HIS A 29 3.13 -9.14 -5.58
C HIS A 29 2.12 -8.12 -6.06
N ILE A 30 1.32 -7.61 -5.13
CA ILE A 30 0.41 -6.49 -5.37
C ILE A 30 0.87 -5.32 -4.53
N PHE A 31 1.16 -4.19 -5.17
CA PHE A 31 1.41 -2.94 -4.48
C PHE A 31 0.10 -2.17 -4.38
N VAL A 32 -0.15 -1.55 -3.23
CA VAL A 32 -1.33 -0.70 -3.01
C VAL A 32 -0.88 0.67 -2.55
N GLY A 33 -1.22 1.71 -3.31
CA GLY A 33 -0.89 3.08 -2.94
C GLY A 33 -1.05 4.06 -4.10
N GLY A 34 -1.15 5.34 -3.75
CA GLY A 34 -1.38 6.44 -4.67
C GLY A 34 -0.99 7.78 -4.03
N SER A 35 -0.94 8.84 -4.83
CA SER A 35 -0.51 10.16 -4.34
C SER A 35 -1.56 10.82 -3.44
N THR A 36 -2.83 10.72 -3.82
CA THR A 36 -3.96 11.34 -3.14
C THR A 36 -4.97 10.24 -2.89
N VAL A 37 -5.20 9.90 -1.63
CA VAL A 37 -6.09 8.80 -1.26
C VAL A 37 -6.95 9.27 -0.10
N ALA A 38 -8.26 9.06 -0.20
CA ALA A 38 -9.18 9.35 0.89
C ALA A 38 -8.89 8.47 2.11
N ASP A 39 -9.16 8.99 3.31
CA ASP A 39 -9.00 8.22 4.54
C ASP A 39 -9.77 6.90 4.47
N PHE A 40 -9.17 5.84 5.00
CA PHE A 40 -9.68 4.47 5.03
C PHE A 40 -9.82 3.76 3.66
N ALA A 41 -9.68 4.45 2.53
CA ALA A 41 -9.80 3.83 1.20
C ALA A 41 -8.75 2.72 0.99
N THR A 42 -7.50 2.95 1.43
CA THR A 42 -6.45 1.91 1.37
C THR A 42 -6.83 0.66 2.16
N GLU A 43 -7.35 0.83 3.37
CA GLU A 43 -7.73 -0.30 4.24
C GLU A 43 -8.88 -1.12 3.64
N GLN A 44 -9.91 -0.45 3.14
CA GLN A 44 -11.05 -1.10 2.48
C GLN A 44 -10.59 -1.88 1.24
N LEU A 45 -9.74 -1.27 0.42
CA LEU A 45 -9.24 -1.90 -0.79
C LEU A 45 -8.38 -3.13 -0.46
N VAL A 46 -7.42 -3.01 0.47
CA VAL A 46 -6.57 -4.12 0.91
C VAL A 46 -7.42 -5.27 1.44
N SER A 47 -8.44 -4.99 2.27
CA SER A 47 -9.34 -6.01 2.82
C SER A 47 -10.07 -6.79 1.71
N VAL A 48 -10.50 -6.11 0.65
CA VAL A 48 -11.18 -6.73 -0.49
C VAL A 48 -10.21 -7.54 -1.33
N ILE A 49 -9.01 -7.01 -1.62
CA ILE A 49 -7.98 -7.72 -2.37
C ILE A 49 -7.61 -9.02 -1.64
N LYS A 50 -7.35 -8.94 -0.33
CA LYS A 50 -6.91 -10.08 0.50
C LYS A 50 -7.93 -11.23 0.53
N LYS A 51 -9.22 -10.95 0.36
CA LYS A 51 -10.26 -11.97 0.23
C LYS A 51 -10.25 -12.73 -1.11
N ASN A 52 -9.59 -12.17 -2.13
CA ASN A 52 -9.65 -12.66 -3.51
C ASN A 52 -8.28 -13.15 -4.03
N THR A 53 -7.22 -13.13 -3.24
CA THR A 53 -5.89 -13.62 -3.63
C THR A 53 -5.04 -14.05 -2.45
N HIS A 54 -4.05 -14.89 -2.72
CA HIS A 54 -2.99 -15.26 -1.77
C HIS A 54 -1.67 -14.53 -2.08
N LEU A 55 -1.65 -13.68 -3.10
CA LEU A 55 -0.46 -12.88 -3.40
C LEU A 55 -0.19 -11.87 -2.29
N PRO A 56 1.08 -11.67 -1.89
CA PRO A 56 1.45 -10.70 -0.88
C PRO A 56 1.06 -9.27 -1.32
N ILE A 57 0.46 -8.54 -0.38
CA ILE A 57 0.01 -7.17 -0.55
C ILE A 57 0.97 -6.25 0.20
N ILE A 58 1.63 -5.36 -0.55
CA ILE A 58 2.65 -4.46 -0.03
C ILE A 58 2.15 -3.03 -0.20
N LEU A 59 2.16 -2.24 0.88
CA LEU A 59 1.79 -0.84 0.81
C LEU A 59 2.90 -0.04 0.13
N PHE A 60 2.51 0.83 -0.79
CA PHE A 60 3.36 1.83 -1.42
C PHE A 60 2.77 3.22 -1.15
N PRO A 61 2.76 3.68 0.12
CA PRO A 61 1.93 4.81 0.52
C PRO A 61 2.51 6.14 0.02
N GLY A 62 1.63 7.01 -0.46
CA GLY A 62 1.95 8.42 -0.68
C GLY A 62 1.96 9.24 0.61
N ASP A 63 1.26 8.77 1.66
CA ASP A 63 1.13 9.45 2.95
C ASP A 63 0.92 8.48 4.14
N VAL A 64 1.19 8.95 5.36
CA VAL A 64 1.04 8.20 6.62
C VAL A 64 -0.42 7.76 6.85
N SER A 65 -1.39 8.54 6.38
CA SER A 65 -2.82 8.19 6.46
C SER A 65 -3.13 6.87 5.77
N GLN A 66 -2.40 6.55 4.68
CA GLN A 66 -2.61 5.37 3.85
C GLN A 66 -2.07 4.07 4.47
N ILE A 67 -1.29 4.14 5.55
CA ILE A 67 -0.76 2.96 6.24
C ILE A 67 -1.91 2.17 6.89
N THR A 68 -1.92 0.85 6.73
CA THR A 68 -2.89 -0.04 7.37
C THR A 68 -2.23 -1.35 7.79
N GLY A 69 -2.69 -1.93 8.89
CA GLY A 69 -2.21 -3.23 9.38
C GLY A 69 -2.78 -4.44 8.64
N GLN A 70 -3.62 -4.23 7.62
CA GLN A 70 -4.23 -5.32 6.84
C GLN A 70 -3.30 -5.87 5.75
N ALA A 71 -2.27 -5.11 5.37
CA ALA A 71 -1.27 -5.51 4.38
C ALA A 71 -0.18 -6.39 5.00
N ASP A 72 0.67 -6.99 4.17
CA ASP A 72 1.73 -7.88 4.61
C ASP A 72 3.05 -7.12 4.84
N ALA A 73 3.32 -6.11 4.02
CA ALA A 73 4.50 -5.25 4.18
C ALA A 73 4.23 -3.78 3.78
N LEU A 74 5.19 -2.91 4.10
CA LEU A 74 5.25 -1.50 3.75
C LEU A 74 6.59 -1.19 3.07
N LEU A 75 6.55 -0.61 1.88
CA LEU A 75 7.70 0.08 1.30
C LEU A 75 7.86 1.45 1.96
N PHE A 76 8.91 1.61 2.75
CA PHE A 76 9.13 2.77 3.59
C PHE A 76 10.04 3.77 2.91
N LEU A 77 9.39 4.65 2.14
CA LEU A 77 10.01 5.56 1.18
C LEU A 77 10.91 6.62 1.84
N SER A 78 12.09 6.81 1.26
CA SER A 78 13.01 7.93 1.47
C SER A 78 13.36 8.58 0.13
N LEU A 79 12.74 9.72 -0.19
CA LEU A 79 12.98 10.44 -1.44
C LEU A 79 14.24 11.31 -1.36
N ILE A 80 15.41 10.68 -1.50
CA ILE A 80 16.73 11.33 -1.37
C ILE A 80 16.96 12.40 -2.44
N SER A 81 16.40 12.25 -3.64
CA SER A 81 16.50 13.22 -4.73
C SER A 81 15.56 14.42 -4.58
N GLY A 82 14.66 14.39 -3.59
CA GLY A 82 13.68 15.44 -3.35
C GLY A 82 14.23 16.61 -2.52
N ARG A 83 13.56 17.77 -2.60
CA ARG A 83 13.83 18.94 -1.74
C ARG A 83 12.83 19.07 -0.57
N ASN A 84 11.90 18.12 -0.45
CA ASN A 84 10.89 18.15 0.60
C ASN A 84 11.33 17.21 1.76
N PRO A 85 11.68 17.75 2.93
CA PRO A 85 12.17 16.95 4.07
C PRO A 85 11.11 15.97 4.62
N GLU A 86 9.82 16.21 4.35
CA GLU A 86 8.75 15.27 4.72
C GLU A 86 8.95 13.91 4.08
N TYR A 87 9.35 13.87 2.81
CA TYR A 87 9.59 12.61 2.09
C TYR A 87 11.00 12.03 2.32
N LEU A 88 11.90 12.79 2.94
CA LEU A 88 13.21 12.30 3.35
C LEU A 88 13.15 11.58 4.71
N ILE A 89 12.49 12.19 5.69
CA ILE A 89 12.45 11.65 7.06
C ILE A 89 11.15 11.97 7.82
N GLY A 90 10.46 13.09 7.52
CA GLY A 90 9.31 13.55 8.30
C GLY A 90 8.18 12.50 8.36
N LYS A 91 7.78 11.96 7.20
CA LYS A 91 6.76 10.90 7.11
C LYS A 91 7.20 9.62 7.81
N GLN A 92 8.51 9.33 7.84
CA GLN A 92 9.01 8.17 8.57
C GLN A 92 8.79 8.31 10.07
N VAL A 93 9.20 9.46 10.64
CA VAL A 93 9.00 9.77 12.05
C VAL A 93 7.52 9.78 12.42
N ALA A 94 6.67 10.39 11.59
CA ALA A 94 5.23 10.45 11.80
C ALA A 94 4.55 9.06 11.77
N SER A 95 5.13 8.10 11.03
CA SER A 95 4.59 6.74 10.93
C SER A 95 4.92 5.85 12.14
N VAL A 96 5.92 6.20 12.97
CA VAL A 96 6.42 5.32 14.04
C VAL A 96 5.34 4.92 15.03
N SER A 97 4.50 5.86 15.47
CA SER A 97 3.44 5.59 16.46
C SER A 97 2.43 4.55 15.94
N LYS A 98 2.08 4.65 14.65
CA LYS A 98 1.16 3.76 13.96
C LYS A 98 1.77 2.38 13.71
N LEU A 99 3.00 2.35 13.20
CA LEU A 99 3.71 1.10 12.87
C LEU A 99 4.02 0.24 14.10
N ARG A 100 4.33 0.85 15.25
CA ARG A 100 4.62 0.11 16.49
C ARG A 100 3.48 -0.80 16.96
N GLN A 101 2.25 -0.53 16.54
CA GLN A 101 1.06 -1.29 16.92
C GLN A 101 0.66 -2.33 15.86
N MET A 102 1.38 -2.40 14.74
CA MET A 102 1.03 -3.21 13.58
C MET A 102 2.03 -4.35 13.37
N HIS A 103 1.52 -5.49 12.91
CA HIS A 103 2.34 -6.63 12.47
C HIS A 103 2.62 -6.51 10.97
N LEU A 104 3.33 -5.44 10.58
CA LEU A 104 3.62 -5.10 9.20
C LEU A 104 5.14 -5.14 8.97
N GLU A 105 5.59 -5.88 7.96
CA GLU A 105 7.01 -5.88 7.59
C GLU A 105 7.39 -4.53 6.97
N VAL A 106 8.41 -3.86 7.52
CA VAL A 106 8.85 -2.54 7.04
C VAL A 106 10.10 -2.71 6.19
N ILE A 107 9.98 -2.44 4.89
CA ILE A 107 11.05 -2.59 3.90
C ILE A 107 11.57 -1.19 3.53
N PRO A 108 12.82 -0.83 3.86
CA PRO A 108 13.36 0.49 3.53
C PRO A 108 13.58 0.64 2.01
N THR A 109 13.19 1.77 1.43
CA THR A 109 13.32 2.07 -0.01
C THR A 109 13.68 3.51 -0.30
#